data_AF-S4NQD6-F1
#
_entry.id   AF-S4NQD6-F1
#
_cell.length_a   1.000
_cell.length_b   1.000
_cell.length_c   1.000
_cell.angle_alpha   90.00
_cell.angle_beta   90.00
_cell.angle_gamma   90.00
#
_symmetry.space_group_name_H-M   'P 1'
#
loop_
_entity.id
_entity.type
_entity.pdbx_description
1 polymer ?
#
loop_
_entity_poly.entity_id
_entity_poly.type
_entity_poly.pdbx_seq_one_letter_code
_entity_poly.pdbx_strand_id
1 'polypeptide(L)'
;MFLKGSFWHQYTGERLKDDMVNYAMRMVQPAVQKVSHADSLGYLKENHNIFFGYVGKQQGLLWEMYSTHAEKYQAYSWFYALSHEIAHDLKPPNDSSIFVYK
;
A
#
# COMPACT_ATOMS: atom_id res chain seq x y z
N MET A 1 -18.36 7.02 8.81
CA MET A 1 -18.29 5.69 9.45
C MET A 1 -18.19 4.68 8.33
N PHE A 2 -17.20 3.79 8.36
CA PHE A 2 -16.98 2.81 7.29
C PHE A 2 -16.89 1.39 7.87
N LEU A 3 -17.53 0.45 7.19
CA LEU A 3 -17.64 -0.94 7.59
C LEU A 3 -17.01 -1.80 6.48
N LYS A 4 -16.02 -2.62 6.83
CA LYS A 4 -15.40 -3.62 5.94
C LYS A 4 -15.30 -4.95 6.68
N GLY A 5 -16.19 -5.90 6.37
CA GLY A 5 -16.24 -7.18 7.07
C GLY A 5 -16.51 -7.00 8.58
N SER A 6 -15.65 -7.57 9.42
CA SER A 6 -15.70 -7.45 10.88
C SER A 6 -15.01 -6.20 11.44
N PHE A 7 -14.40 -5.36 10.60
CA PHE A 7 -13.64 -4.20 11.05
C PHE A 7 -14.50 -2.93 11.10
N TRP A 8 -14.49 -2.28 12.27
CA TRP A 8 -15.09 -0.96 12.49
C TRP A 8 -13.99 0.11 12.46
N HIS A 9 -14.10 1.07 11.54
CA HIS A 9 -13.16 2.18 11.45
C HIS A 9 -13.89 3.52 11.59
N GLN A 10 -13.53 4.25 12.64
CA GLN A 10 -13.89 5.64 12.84
C GLN A 10 -12.75 6.52 12.28
N TYR A 11 -13.08 7.37 11.30
CA TYR A 11 -12.13 8.36 10.78
C TYR A 11 -11.93 9.47 11.81
N THR A 12 -10.70 9.67 12.27
CA THR A 12 -10.31 10.68 13.28
C THR A 12 -9.38 11.77 12.72
N GLY A 13 -9.17 11.82 11.41
CA GLY A 13 -8.33 12.84 10.76
C GLY A 13 -9.02 14.19 10.63
N GLU A 14 -8.25 15.21 10.20
CA GLU A 14 -8.81 16.52 9.86
C GLU A 14 -9.86 16.36 8.75
N ARG A 15 -10.98 17.08 8.83
CA ARG A 15 -12.06 17.02 7.83
C ARG A 15 -11.68 17.77 6.55
N LEU A 16 -10.51 17.50 6.00
CA LEU A 16 -10.11 17.94 4.68
C LEU A 16 -10.70 16.97 3.66
N LYS A 17 -11.34 17.51 2.62
CA LYS A 17 -12.07 16.73 1.61
C LYS A 17 -11.20 15.63 1.00
N ASP A 18 -9.93 15.94 0.73
CA ASP A 18 -9.00 15.02 0.08
C ASP A 18 -8.62 13.84 0.96
N ASP A 19 -8.51 14.03 2.28
CA ASP A 19 -8.22 12.94 3.21
C ASP A 19 -9.40 11.98 3.34
N MET A 20 -10.63 12.49 3.33
CA MET A 20 -11.83 11.66 3.33
C MET A 20 -11.96 10.86 2.03
N VAL A 21 -11.63 11.46 0.89
CA VAL A 21 -11.60 10.77 -0.41
C VAL A 21 -10.52 9.69 -0.41
N ASN A 22 -9.29 10.02 -0.02
CA ASN A 22 -8.18 9.07 0.05
C ASN A 22 -8.46 7.93 1.03
N TYR A 23 -9.10 8.22 2.16
CA TYR A 23 -9.57 7.19 3.09
C TYR A 23 -10.58 6.24 2.41
N ALA A 24 -11.61 6.78 1.77
CA ALA A 24 -12.63 5.95 1.12
C ALA A 24 -12.01 5.09 -0.01
N MET A 25 -11.15 5.70 -0.83
CA MET A 25 -10.42 5.04 -1.91
C MET A 25 -9.50 3.93 -1.40
N ARG A 26 -8.84 4.11 -0.24
CA ARG A 26 -8.09 3.03 0.39
C ARG A 26 -9.01 1.90 0.81
N MET A 27 -10.07 2.18 1.56
CA MET A 27 -10.91 1.15 2.19
C MET A 27 -11.68 0.28 1.19
N VAL A 28 -12.05 0.82 0.01
CA VAL A 28 -12.73 0.06 -1.07
C VAL A 28 -11.80 -0.93 -1.76
N GLN A 29 -10.49 -0.70 -1.74
CA GLN A 29 -9.51 -1.56 -2.40
C GLN A 29 -9.04 -2.70 -1.48
N PRO A 30 -8.36 -3.74 -2.03
CA PRO A 30 -7.58 -4.65 -1.22
C PRO A 30 -6.52 -3.91 -0.38
N ALA A 31 -6.20 -4.45 0.79
CA ALA A 31 -5.22 -3.83 1.69
C ALA A 31 -3.86 -3.66 1.02
N VAL A 32 -3.42 -4.67 0.24
CA VAL A 32 -2.24 -4.60 -0.63
C VAL A 32 -2.69 -4.59 -2.08
N GLN A 33 -2.31 -3.55 -2.83
CA GLN A 33 -2.64 -3.41 -4.24
C GLN A 33 -1.47 -3.90 -5.12
N LYS A 34 -1.76 -4.73 -6.13
CA LYS A 34 -0.74 -5.18 -7.08
C LYS A 34 -0.47 -4.09 -8.12
N VAL A 35 0.80 -3.76 -8.29
CA VAL A 35 1.26 -2.84 -9.33
C VAL A 35 1.64 -3.68 -10.54
N SER A 36 1.01 -3.41 -11.68
CA SER A 36 1.13 -4.26 -12.87
C SER A 36 2.09 -3.71 -13.92
N HIS A 37 2.43 -2.41 -13.89
CA HIS A 37 3.25 -1.77 -14.93
C HIS A 37 4.32 -0.86 -14.30
N ALA A 38 5.45 -0.71 -14.99
CA ALA A 38 6.60 0.09 -14.52
C ALA A 38 6.27 1.58 -14.39
N ASP A 39 5.58 2.15 -15.38
CA ASP A 39 5.08 3.54 -15.36
C ASP A 39 4.16 3.81 -14.16
N SER A 40 3.53 2.76 -13.63
CA SER A 40 2.68 2.88 -12.44
C SER A 40 3.48 3.23 -11.19
N LEU A 41 4.75 2.83 -11.06
CA LEU A 41 5.54 3.23 -9.88
C LEU A 41 5.83 4.74 -9.88
N GLY A 42 6.09 5.33 -11.05
CA GLY A 42 6.22 6.79 -11.20
C GLY A 42 4.93 7.50 -10.80
N TYR A 43 3.80 7.04 -11.34
CA TYR A 43 2.48 7.56 -10.96
C TYR A 43 2.21 7.47 -9.45
N LEU A 44 2.56 6.36 -8.80
CA LEU A 44 2.40 6.22 -7.35
C LEU A 44 3.23 7.23 -6.56
N LYS A 45 4.45 7.51 -7.01
CA LYS A 45 5.34 8.51 -6.40
C LYS A 45 4.82 9.95 -6.55
N GLU A 46 4.13 10.25 -7.64
CA GLU A 46 3.53 11.56 -7.89
C GLU A 46 2.23 11.77 -7.10
N ASN A 47 1.44 10.72 -6.91
CA ASN A 47 0.09 10.83 -6.33
C ASN A 47 0.04 10.49 -4.84
N HIS A 48 0.99 9.71 -4.32
CA HIS A 48 1.01 9.30 -2.92
C HIS A 48 2.32 9.73 -2.25
N ASN A 49 2.22 10.78 -1.42
CA ASN A 49 3.35 11.33 -0.67
C ASN A 49 4.08 10.29 0.18
N ILE A 50 3.35 9.35 0.79
CA ILE A 50 3.93 8.27 1.59
C ILE A 50 3.20 6.97 1.25
N PHE A 51 3.97 5.95 0.89
CA PHE A 51 3.47 4.60 0.71
C PHE A 51 4.52 3.54 1.03
N PHE A 52 4.02 2.32 1.28
CA PHE A 52 4.84 1.14 1.51
C PHE A 52 4.78 0.23 0.30
N GLY A 53 5.92 -0.28 -0.14
CA GLY A 53 5.99 -1.24 -1.24
C GLY A 53 6.68 -2.53 -0.82
N TYR A 54 6.07 -3.66 -1.16
CA TYR A 54 6.68 -4.98 -1.13
C TYR A 54 7.15 -5.35 -2.53
N VAL A 55 8.40 -5.78 -2.65
CA VAL A 55 8.99 -6.28 -3.90
C VAL A 55 9.24 -7.76 -3.75
N GLY A 56 8.79 -8.57 -4.71
CA GLY A 56 9.09 -10.00 -4.75
C GLY A 56 7.86 -10.90 -4.87
N LYS A 57 8.05 -12.20 -4.65
CA LYS A 57 6.96 -13.19 -4.66
C LYS A 57 6.10 -13.05 -3.41
N GLN A 58 4.78 -13.06 -3.55
CA GLN A 58 3.83 -12.94 -2.44
C GLN A 58 3.73 -14.23 -1.59
N GLN A 59 4.83 -14.62 -0.97
CA GLN A 59 4.96 -15.85 -0.19
C GLN A 59 5.98 -15.70 0.95
N GLY A 60 5.84 -16.54 1.96
CA GLY A 60 6.74 -16.60 3.11
C GLY A 60 6.48 -15.51 4.14
N LEU A 61 7.24 -15.59 5.23
CA LEU A 61 6.99 -14.83 6.46
C LEU A 61 6.97 -13.31 6.24
N LEU A 62 7.85 -12.77 5.39
CA LEU A 62 7.90 -11.33 5.13
C LEU A 62 6.62 -10.83 4.45
N TRP A 63 6.09 -11.59 3.50
CA TRP A 63 4.83 -11.27 2.82
C TRP A 63 3.65 -11.33 3.79
N GLU A 64 3.56 -12.40 4.59
CA GLU A 64 2.47 -12.59 5.56
C GLU A 64 2.45 -11.47 6.61
N MET A 65 3.61 -11.09 7.13
CA MET A 65 3.74 -9.96 8.05
C MET A 65 3.33 -8.65 7.36
N TYR A 66 3.80 -8.41 6.14
CA TYR A 66 3.47 -7.21 5.37
C TYR A 66 1.97 -7.10 5.10
N SER A 67 1.32 -8.17 4.62
CA SER A 67 -0.11 -8.16 4.31
C SER A 67 -0.97 -7.98 5.56
N THR A 68 -0.59 -8.62 6.68
CA THR A 68 -1.28 -8.47 7.96
C THR A 68 -1.21 -7.02 8.46
N HIS A 69 -0.04 -6.38 8.34
CA HIS A 69 0.11 -4.97 8.72
C HIS A 69 -0.62 -4.05 7.74
N ALA A 70 -0.62 -4.36 6.45
CA ALA A 70 -1.38 -3.59 5.46
C ALA A 70 -2.88 -3.60 5.79
N GLU A 71 -3.47 -4.73 6.19
CA GLU A 71 -4.88 -4.80 6.62
C GLU A 71 -5.16 -3.91 7.83
N LYS A 72 -4.27 -3.95 8.83
CA LYS A 72 -4.41 -3.14 10.04
C LYS A 72 -4.28 -1.64 9.78
N TYR A 73 -3.41 -1.26 8.86
CA TYR A 73 -3.04 0.15 8.62
C TYR A 73 -3.57 0.73 7.30
N GLN A 74 -4.43 -0.01 6.59
CA GLN A 74 -5.05 0.42 5.32
C GLN A 74 -5.74 1.78 5.42
N ALA A 75 -6.32 2.09 6.58
CA ALA A 75 -6.95 3.38 6.85
C ALA A 75 -5.98 4.58 6.82
N TYR A 76 -4.68 4.33 7.02
CA TYR A 76 -3.67 5.36 7.27
C TYR A 76 -2.62 5.49 6.18
N SER A 77 -2.36 4.44 5.39
CA SER A 77 -1.38 4.50 4.31
C SER A 77 -1.74 3.59 3.13
N TRP A 78 -0.98 3.73 2.04
CA TRP A 78 -1.09 2.91 0.85
C TRP A 78 -0.05 1.78 0.89
N PHE A 79 -0.47 0.58 0.51
CA PHE A 79 0.38 -0.60 0.47
C PHE A 79 0.32 -1.25 -0.90
N TYR A 80 1.50 -1.48 -1.49
CA TYR A 80 1.66 -1.98 -2.84
C TYR A 80 2.52 -3.24 -2.88
N ALA A 81 2.23 -4.13 -3.83
CA ALA A 81 3.09 -5.24 -4.18
C ALA A 81 3.59 -5.08 -5.63
N LEU A 82 4.89 -5.23 -5.81
CA LEU A 82 5.62 -4.96 -7.05
C LEU A 82 6.43 -6.19 -7.45
N SER A 83 6.52 -6.44 -8.76
CA SER A 83 7.50 -7.38 -9.30
C SER A 83 8.90 -6.76 -9.32
N HIS A 84 9.93 -7.59 -9.45
CA HIS A 84 11.31 -7.11 -9.62
C HIS A 84 11.48 -6.27 -10.89
N GLU A 85 10.73 -6.57 -11.95
CA GLU A 85 10.75 -5.82 -13.20
C GLU A 85 10.31 -4.36 -12.99
N ILE A 86 9.26 -4.15 -12.20
CA ILE A 86 8.73 -2.82 -11.89
C ILE A 86 9.63 -2.09 -10.88
N ALA A 87 10.19 -2.84 -9.93
CA ALA A 87 11.05 -2.29 -8.88
C ALA A 87 12.53 -2.21 -9.27
N HIS A 88 12.88 -2.38 -10.54
CA HIS A 88 14.27 -2.46 -11.00
C HIS A 88 15.11 -1.26 -10.53
N ASP A 89 14.57 -0.05 -10.65
CA ASP A 89 15.27 1.19 -10.29
C ASP A 89 15.46 1.36 -8.77
N LEU A 90 14.68 0.62 -7.97
CA LEU A 90 14.81 0.62 -6.51
C LEU A 90 15.98 -0.23 -6.03
N LYS A 91 16.55 -1.09 -6.89
CA LYS A 91 17.66 -2.00 -6.58
C LYS A 91 17.44 -2.74 -5.24
N PRO A 92 16.36 -3.55 -5.14
CA PRO A 92 16.03 -4.23 -3.90
C PRO A 92 17.20 -5.10 -3.42
N PRO A 93 17.57 -5.07 -2.13
CA PRO A 93 18.74 -5.77 -1.62
C PRO A 93 18.59 -7.29 -1.58
N ASN A 94 17.35 -7.79 -1.58
CA ASN A 94 17.00 -9.22 -1.50
C ASN A 94 15.84 -9.54 -2.44
N ASP A 95 15.67 -10.83 -2.75
CA ASP A 95 14.54 -11.41 -3.51
C ASP A 95 13.15 -11.01 -2.96
N SER A 96 13.08 -10.64 -1.69
CA SER A 96 11.88 -10.07 -1.10
C SER A 96 12.28 -8.92 -0.19
N SER A 97 11.73 -7.74 -0.46
CA SER A 97 12.15 -6.50 0.19
C SER A 97 10.95 -5.60 0.43
N ILE A 98 10.96 -4.85 1.53
CA ILE A 98 9.98 -3.79 1.80
C ILE A 98 10.70 -2.46 1.75
N PHE A 99 10.10 -1.47 1.10
CA PHE A 99 10.58 -0.10 1.09
C PHE A 99 9.48 0.88 1.48
N VAL A 100 9.92 2.08 1.86
CA VAL A 100 9.05 3.24 2.12
C VAL A 100 9.43 4.32 1.14
N TYR A 101 8.43 4.88 0.45
CA TYR A 101 8.58 6.12 -0.30
C TYR A 101 8.10 7.29 0.55
N LYS A 102 8.87 8.38 0.57
CA LYS A 102 8.58 9.63 1.29
C LYS A 102 9.16 10.82 0.54
#